data_AF-A0A0A0F3T1-F1
#
_entry.id   AF-A0A0A0F3T1-F1
#
_cell.length_a   1.000
_cell.length_b   1.000
_cell.length_c   1.000
_cell.angle_alpha   90.00
_cell.angle_beta   90.00
_cell.angle_gamma   90.00
#
_symmetry.space_group_name_H-M   'P 1'
#
loop_
_entity.id
_entity.type
_entity.pdbx_description
1 polymer ?
#
loop_
_entity_poly.entity_id
_entity_poly.type
_entity_poly.pdbx_seq_one_letter_code
_entity_poly.pdbx_strand_id
1 'polypeptide(L)'
;MTEAYTNPPPVNLTENERLWAAGAHLAALALALLTSWVAGIAGALGALGIWILKRDESAFVAEHAKEAVNFNLSMFIYACAAGLIGFLLVGATILTLGLGIILTAPAGIVLLLAIGAIAVMWLVCSVIATFKAYNGESYRYPLTIRLLK
;
A
#
# COMPACT_ATOMS: atom_id res chain seq x y z
N MET A 1 5.57 35.46 25.78
CA MET A 1 4.92 34.25 26.31
C MET A 1 5.28 33.11 25.38
N THR A 2 6.26 32.30 25.75
CA THR A 2 6.58 31.04 25.07
C THR A 2 5.61 29.99 25.60
N GLU A 3 4.59 29.64 24.82
CA GLU A 3 3.78 28.46 25.12
C GLU A 3 4.72 27.25 25.17
N ALA A 4 4.88 26.67 26.36
CA ALA A 4 5.59 25.43 26.51
C ALA A 4 4.86 24.39 25.67
N TYR A 5 5.55 23.81 24.68
CA TYR A 5 5.06 22.65 23.93
C TYR A 5 4.96 21.48 24.92
N THR A 6 3.83 21.38 25.61
CA THR A 6 3.50 20.20 26.40
C THR A 6 3.26 19.09 25.40
N ASN A 7 4.13 18.07 25.40
CA ASN A 7 3.83 16.83 24.69
C ASN A 7 2.40 16.42 25.08
N PRO A 8 1.53 16.11 24.10
CA PRO A 8 0.22 15.61 24.43
C PRO A 8 0.39 14.39 25.33
N PRO A 9 -0.48 14.22 26.34
CA PRO A 9 -0.42 13.06 27.21
C PRO A 9 -0.40 11.78 26.36
N PRO A 10 0.33 10.73 26.78
CA PRO A 10 0.35 9.47 26.04
C PRO A 10 -1.09 9.03 25.79
N VAL A 11 -1.45 8.86 24.52
CA VAL A 11 -2.80 8.45 24.12
C VAL A 11 -2.98 7.03 24.67
N ASN A 12 -3.82 6.89 25.70
CA ASN A 12 -4.23 5.58 26.19
C ASN A 12 -5.18 4.95 25.17
N LEU A 13 -4.61 4.31 24.16
CA LEU A 13 -5.37 3.59 23.14
C LEU A 13 -6.12 2.43 23.76
N THR A 14 -7.42 2.37 23.48
CA THR A 14 -8.25 1.22 23.85
C THR A 14 -7.85 0.00 23.01
N GLU A 15 -8.11 -1.20 23.52
CA GLU A 15 -7.91 -2.43 22.76
C GLU A 15 -8.70 -2.42 21.44
N ASN A 16 -9.94 -1.91 21.47
CA ASN A 16 -10.79 -1.79 20.31
C ASN A 16 -10.15 -0.91 19.21
N GLU A 17 -9.56 0.23 19.57
CA GLU A 17 -8.86 1.09 18.60
C GLU A 17 -7.67 0.38 17.95
N ARG A 18 -6.88 -0.38 18.73
CA ARG A 18 -5.76 -1.17 18.19
C ARG A 18 -6.25 -2.26 17.24
N LEU A 19 -7.34 -2.94 17.58
CA LEU A 19 -7.95 -3.96 16.73
C LEU A 19 -8.51 -3.38 15.42
N TRP A 20 -9.20 -2.24 15.46
CA TRP A 20 -9.70 -1.58 14.25
C TRP A 20 -8.56 -1.05 13.36
N ALA A 21 -7.51 -0.49 13.97
CA ALA A 21 -6.34 -0.02 13.25
C ALA A 21 -5.57 -1.18 12.58
N ALA A 22 -5.36 -2.29 13.28
CA ALA A 22 -4.78 -3.50 12.71
C ALA A 22 -5.69 -4.09 11.62
N GLY A 23 -7.01 -4.08 11.87
CA GLY A 23 -8.04 -4.50 10.94
C GLY A 23 -8.00 -3.73 9.61
N ALA A 24 -7.62 -2.46 9.61
CA ALA A 24 -7.48 -1.68 8.38
C ALA A 24 -6.41 -2.27 7.43
N HIS A 25 -5.25 -2.64 7.96
CA HIS A 25 -4.17 -3.26 7.19
C HIS A 25 -4.50 -4.69 6.81
N LEU A 26 -5.08 -5.45 7.74
CA LEU A 26 -5.44 -6.85 7.52
C LEU A 26 -6.57 -6.99 6.48
N ALA A 27 -7.60 -6.15 6.55
CA ALA A 27 -8.68 -6.13 5.56
C ALA A 27 -8.13 -5.77 4.17
N ALA A 28 -7.22 -4.80 4.09
CA ALA A 28 -6.57 -4.45 2.84
C ALA A 28 -5.75 -5.61 2.25
N LEU A 29 -4.93 -6.25 3.09
CA LEU A 29 -4.14 -7.42 2.72
C LEU A 29 -5.02 -8.57 2.24
N ALA A 30 -6.05 -8.92 3.02
CA ALA A 30 -6.95 -10.03 2.71
C ALA A 30 -7.73 -9.79 1.42
N LEU A 31 -8.34 -8.62 1.24
CA LEU A 31 -9.09 -8.32 0.02
C LEU A 31 -8.20 -8.25 -1.21
N ALA A 32 -6.99 -7.69 -1.11
CA ALA A 32 -6.04 -7.68 -2.22
C ALA A 32 -5.64 -9.12 -2.63
N LEU A 33 -5.41 -10.01 -1.67
CA LEU A 33 -5.11 -11.42 -1.92
C LEU A 33 -6.28 -12.17 -2.57
N LEU A 34 -7.52 -11.91 -2.14
CA LEU A 34 -8.71 -12.63 -2.60
C LEU A 34 -9.24 -12.19 -3.97
N THR A 35 -8.93 -10.98 -4.41
CA THR A 35 -9.56 -10.37 -5.60
C THR A 35 -8.61 -10.08 -6.76
N SER A 36 -7.35 -10.51 -6.64
CA SER A 36 -6.19 -10.28 -7.51
C SER A 36 -5.22 -9.27 -6.91
N TRP A 37 -4.08 -9.81 -6.48
CA TRP A 37 -2.93 -9.09 -5.94
C TRP A 37 -2.54 -7.83 -6.72
N VAL A 38 -2.58 -7.92 -8.06
CA VAL A 38 -2.09 -6.90 -8.98
C VAL A 38 -3.03 -5.68 -9.06
N ALA A 39 -4.30 -5.83 -8.66
CA ALA A 39 -5.26 -4.76 -8.82
C ALA A 39 -5.22 -3.74 -7.68
N GLY A 40 -4.78 -4.08 -6.46
CA GLY A 40 -4.67 -3.16 -5.30
C GLY A 40 -5.95 -2.45 -4.83
N ILE A 41 -6.98 -2.36 -5.68
CA ILE A 41 -8.21 -1.60 -5.53
C ILE A 41 -9.05 -2.22 -4.42
N ALA A 42 -9.25 -3.54 -4.41
CA ALA A 42 -10.03 -4.17 -3.36
C ALA A 42 -9.36 -4.01 -1.98
N GLY A 43 -8.03 -4.06 -1.92
CA GLY A 43 -7.29 -3.78 -0.69
C GLY A 43 -7.50 -2.34 -0.22
N ALA A 44 -7.38 -1.38 -1.15
CA ALA A 44 -7.69 0.02 -0.85
C ALA A 44 -9.14 0.21 -0.39
N LEU A 45 -10.11 -0.48 -1.01
CA LEU A 45 -11.52 -0.43 -0.61
C LEU A 45 -11.76 -1.03 0.78
N GLY A 46 -11.06 -2.10 1.15
CA GLY A 46 -11.13 -2.67 2.51
C GLY A 46 -10.71 -1.67 3.57
N ALA A 47 -9.56 -1.05 3.38
CA ALA A 47 -9.09 0.01 4.28
C ALA A 47 -9.99 1.25 4.23
N LEU A 48 -10.51 1.61 3.05
CA LEU A 48 -11.39 2.77 2.87
C LEU A 48 -12.71 2.57 3.61
N GLY A 49 -13.27 1.37 3.59
CA GLY A 49 -14.46 1.03 4.38
C GLY A 49 -14.22 1.30 5.87
N ILE A 50 -13.09 0.84 6.41
CA ILE A 50 -12.73 1.10 7.82
C ILE A 50 -12.49 2.58 8.06
N TRP A 51 -11.82 3.29 7.14
CA TRP A 51 -11.64 4.73 7.25
C TRP A 51 -12.97 5.47 7.34
N ILE A 52 -13.93 5.19 6.44
CA ILE A 52 -15.25 5.84 6.45
C ILE A 52 -16.00 5.54 7.75
N LEU A 53 -15.93 4.30 8.24
CA LEU A 53 -16.65 3.88 9.45
C LEU A 53 -16.07 4.45 10.74
N LYS A 54 -14.74 4.64 10.82
CA LYS A 54 -14.04 4.96 12.07
C LYS A 54 -13.35 6.31 12.11
N ARG A 55 -13.34 7.07 11.01
CA ARG A 55 -12.64 8.37 10.92
C ARG A 55 -13.06 9.39 11.96
N ASP A 56 -14.34 9.39 12.34
CA ASP A 56 -14.92 10.38 13.26
C ASP A 56 -14.91 9.86 14.72
N GLU A 57 -14.60 8.57 14.93
CA GLU A 57 -14.56 7.94 16.26
C GLU A 57 -13.14 7.91 16.87
N SER A 58 -12.11 7.63 16.06
CA SER A 58 -10.74 7.53 16.55
C SER A 58 -9.72 8.03 15.52
N ALA A 59 -8.96 9.05 15.91
CA ALA A 59 -7.89 9.61 15.08
C ALA A 59 -6.80 8.56 14.77
N PHE A 60 -6.51 7.66 15.70
CA PHE A 60 -5.52 6.60 15.53
C PHE A 60 -5.97 5.59 14.45
N VAL A 61 -7.21 5.11 14.55
CA VAL A 61 -7.78 4.21 13.53
C VAL A 61 -7.85 4.90 12.18
N ALA A 62 -8.28 6.17 12.16
CA ALA A 62 -8.36 6.97 10.95
C ALA A 62 -6.99 7.10 10.26
N GLU A 63 -5.92 7.36 11.00
CA GLU A 63 -4.57 7.48 10.46
C GLU A 63 -4.10 6.17 9.81
N HIS A 64 -4.25 5.05 10.50
CA HIS A 64 -3.87 3.74 9.97
C HIS A 64 -4.69 3.35 8.73
N ALA A 65 -6.00 3.61 8.75
CA ALA A 65 -6.86 3.32 7.62
C ALA A 65 -6.52 4.21 6.41
N LYS A 66 -6.27 5.51 6.60
CA LYS A 66 -5.81 6.39 5.51
C LYS A 66 -4.49 5.92 4.91
N GLU A 67 -3.53 5.55 5.76
CA GLU A 67 -2.22 5.11 5.27
C GLU A 67 -2.35 3.79 4.49
N ALA A 68 -3.20 2.86 4.94
CA ALA A 68 -3.49 1.61 4.22
C ALA A 68 -4.16 1.85 2.85
N VAL A 69 -5.12 2.79 2.78
CA VAL A 69 -5.74 3.22 1.51
C VAL A 69 -4.68 3.77 0.56
N ASN A 70 -3.89 4.72 1.03
CA ASN A 70 -2.85 5.38 0.25
C ASN A 70 -1.81 4.37 -0.27
N PHE A 71 -1.38 3.45 0.59
CA PHE A 71 -0.40 2.44 0.22
C PHE A 71 -0.89 1.50 -0.88
N ASN A 72 -2.10 0.96 -0.74
CA ASN A 72 -2.68 0.05 -1.74
C ASN A 72 -2.92 0.76 -3.08
N LEU A 73 -3.35 2.03 -3.04
CA LEU A 73 -3.49 2.83 -4.26
C LEU A 73 -2.13 3.17 -4.89
N SER A 74 -1.08 3.39 -4.08
CA SER A 74 0.29 3.59 -4.57
C SER A 74 0.81 2.35 -5.30
N MET A 75 0.62 1.17 -4.70
CA MET A 75 1.01 -0.09 -5.33
C MET A 75 0.21 -0.37 -6.61
N PHE A 76 -1.07 -0.01 -6.65
CA PHE A 76 -1.85 -0.09 -7.89
C PHE A 76 -1.27 0.80 -8.99
N ILE A 77 -0.91 2.05 -8.68
CA ILE A 77 -0.26 2.96 -9.64
C ILE A 77 1.06 2.36 -10.15
N TYR A 78 1.88 1.79 -9.27
CA TYR A 78 3.12 1.13 -9.66
C TYR A 78 2.87 -0.11 -10.54
N ALA A 79 1.83 -0.89 -10.25
CA ALA A 79 1.43 -2.02 -11.07
C ALA A 79 0.96 -1.58 -12.47
N CYS A 80 0.17 -0.50 -12.57
CA CYS A 80 -0.23 0.08 -13.86
C CYS A 80 0.98 0.57 -14.67
N ALA A 81 1.93 1.27 -14.02
CA ALA A 81 3.14 1.73 -14.68
C ALA A 81 3.99 0.56 -15.20
N ALA A 82 4.19 -0.48 -14.37
CA ALA A 82 4.92 -1.68 -14.77
C ALA A 82 4.21 -2.43 -15.91
N GLY A 83 2.87 -2.52 -15.86
CA GLY A 83 2.06 -3.12 -16.93
C GLY A 83 2.19 -2.35 -18.25
N LEU A 84 2.16 -1.02 -18.20
CA LEU A 84 2.38 -0.18 -19.39
C LEU A 84 3.78 -0.37 -19.97
N ILE A 85 4.82 -0.38 -19.13
CA ILE A 85 6.19 -0.64 -19.58
C ILE A 85 6.29 -2.01 -20.24
N GLY A 86 5.72 -3.05 -19.62
CA GLY A 86 5.69 -4.40 -20.18
C GLY A 86 4.98 -4.45 -21.54
N PHE A 87 3.82 -3.79 -21.66
CA PHE A 87 3.09 -3.66 -22.92
C PHE A 87 3.94 -2.99 -24.01
N LEU A 88 4.63 -1.90 -23.69
CA LEU A 88 5.50 -1.20 -24.63
C LEU A 88 6.71 -2.04 -25.06
N LEU A 89 7.33 -2.79 -24.15
CA LEU A 89 8.45 -3.69 -24.47
C LEU A 89 8.01 -4.81 -25.43
N VAL A 90 6.85 -5.42 -25.18
CA VAL A 90 6.26 -6.42 -26.08
C VAL A 90 5.94 -5.79 -27.44
N GLY A 91 5.28 -4.62 -27.46
CA GLY A 91 4.95 -3.90 -28.68
C GLY A 91 6.18 -3.55 -29.52
N ALA A 92 7.26 -3.08 -28.91
CA ALA A 92 8.52 -2.79 -29.58
C ALA A 92 9.15 -4.04 -30.23
N THR A 93 9.07 -5.19 -29.54
CA THR A 93 9.56 -6.47 -30.08
C THR A 93 8.78 -6.86 -31.33
N ILE A 94 7.45 -6.71 -31.31
CA ILE A 94 6.58 -7.04 -32.44
C ILE A 94 6.83 -6.09 -33.62
N LEU A 95 6.89 -4.78 -33.37
CA LEU A 95 7.10 -3.74 -34.40
C LEU A 95 8.43 -3.91 -35.14
N THR A 96 9.45 -4.43 -34.47
CA THR A 96 10.77 -4.69 -35.05
C THR A 96 10.90 -6.10 -35.66
N LEU A 97 9.78 -6.78 -35.90
CA LEU A 97 9.71 -8.16 -36.43
C LEU A 97 10.55 -9.15 -35.60
N GLY A 98 10.66 -8.91 -34.29
CA GLY A 98 11.41 -9.76 -33.36
C GLY A 98 12.87 -9.32 -33.12
N LEU A 99 13.45 -8.44 -33.94
CA LEU A 99 14.84 -8.00 -33.76
C LEU A 99 15.06 -7.23 -32.45
N GLY A 100 14.04 -6.51 -31.97
CA GLY A 100 14.07 -5.77 -30.72
C GLY A 100 14.24 -6.64 -29.47
N ILE A 101 14.10 -7.97 -29.59
CA ILE A 101 14.23 -8.90 -28.47
C ILE A 101 15.56 -8.81 -27.74
N ILE A 102 16.64 -8.46 -28.46
CA ILE A 102 17.99 -8.30 -27.90
C ILE A 102 17.99 -7.24 -26.79
N LEU A 103 17.17 -6.19 -26.92
CA LEU A 103 17.04 -5.14 -25.92
C LEU A 103 15.85 -5.38 -24.97
N THR A 104 14.71 -5.82 -25.50
CA THR A 104 13.47 -5.94 -24.70
C THR A 104 13.49 -7.13 -23.76
N ALA A 105 14.19 -8.23 -24.08
CA ALA A 105 14.33 -9.37 -23.19
C ALA A 105 15.09 -9.03 -21.88
N PRO A 106 16.31 -8.47 -21.91
CA PRO A 106 17.00 -8.09 -20.68
C PRO A 106 16.22 -7.01 -19.90
N ALA A 107 15.64 -6.02 -20.59
CA ALA A 107 14.78 -5.03 -19.94
C ALA A 107 13.55 -5.67 -19.27
N GLY A 108 12.92 -6.65 -19.93
CA GLY A 108 11.79 -7.40 -19.40
C GLY A 108 12.16 -8.23 -18.16
N ILE A 109 13.34 -8.85 -18.14
CA ILE A 109 13.84 -9.58 -16.96
C ILE A 109 14.00 -8.61 -15.77
N VAL A 110 14.62 -7.44 -15.99
CA VAL A 110 14.78 -6.42 -14.94
C VAL A 110 13.42 -5.95 -14.43
N LEU A 111 12.45 -5.73 -15.34
CA LEU A 111 11.08 -5.36 -14.96
C LEU A 111 10.41 -6.43 -14.09
N LEU A 112 10.53 -7.71 -14.45
CA LEU A 112 9.98 -8.82 -13.67
C LEU A 112 10.59 -8.90 -12.27
N LEU A 113 11.90 -8.72 -12.15
CA LEU A 113 12.58 -8.68 -10.85
C LEU A 113 12.09 -7.50 -10.00
N ALA A 114 11.91 -6.31 -10.61
CA ALA A 114 11.37 -5.15 -9.93
C ALA A 114 9.93 -5.38 -9.45
N ILE A 115 9.07 -5.97 -10.27
CA ILE A 115 7.69 -6.34 -9.89
C ILE A 115 7.71 -7.32 -8.71
N GLY A 116 8.57 -8.35 -8.75
CA GLY A 116 8.72 -9.30 -7.64
C GLY A 116 9.17 -8.64 -6.35
N ALA A 117 10.15 -7.73 -6.40
CA ALA A 117 10.61 -6.98 -5.24
C ALA A 117 9.52 -6.08 -4.65
N ILE A 118 8.75 -5.38 -5.49
CA ILE A 118 7.62 -4.54 -5.05
C ILE A 118 6.53 -5.41 -4.40
N ALA A 119 6.23 -6.59 -4.95
CA ALA A 119 5.25 -7.52 -4.37
C ALA A 119 5.69 -8.00 -2.97
N VAL A 120 6.94 -8.44 -2.82
CA VAL A 120 7.46 -8.85 -1.50
C VAL A 120 7.42 -7.69 -0.52
N MET A 121 7.84 -6.50 -0.93
CA MET A 121 7.78 -5.30 -0.09
C MET A 121 6.35 -4.99 0.34
N TRP A 122 5.37 -5.08 -0.56
CA TRP A 122 3.95 -4.87 -0.25
C TRP A 122 3.46 -5.81 0.85
N LEU A 123 3.78 -7.10 0.73
CA LEU A 123 3.37 -8.11 1.70
C LEU A 123 3.98 -7.85 3.08
N VAL A 124 5.30 -7.68 3.10
CA VAL A 124 6.07 -7.47 4.34
C VAL A 124 5.58 -6.22 5.05
N CYS A 125 5.42 -5.11 4.33
CA CYS A 125 4.95 -3.85 4.91
C CYS A 125 3.53 -3.98 5.46
N SER A 126 2.63 -4.69 4.78
CA SER A 126 1.24 -4.86 5.23
C SER A 126 1.15 -5.68 6.53
N VAL A 127 1.98 -6.73 6.64
CA VAL A 127 2.08 -7.53 7.86
C VAL A 127 2.67 -6.69 9.01
N ILE A 128 3.78 -5.97 8.77
CA ILE A 128 4.40 -5.10 9.78
C ILE A 128 3.42 -4.03 10.25
N ALA A 129 2.68 -3.40 9.32
CA ALA A 129 1.69 -2.38 9.64
C ALA A 129 0.58 -2.93 10.55
N THR A 130 0.12 -4.15 10.27
CA THR A 130 -0.89 -4.85 11.08
C THR A 130 -0.40 -5.02 12.52
N PHE A 131 0.81 -5.56 12.72
CA PHE A 131 1.36 -5.76 14.06
C PHE A 131 1.67 -4.46 14.79
N LYS A 132 2.21 -3.46 14.09
CA LYS A 132 2.44 -2.14 14.68
C LYS A 132 1.16 -1.48 15.14
N ALA A 133 0.12 -1.49 14.31
CA ALA A 133 -1.19 -0.98 14.69
C ALA A 133 -1.78 -1.74 15.89
N TYR A 134 -1.62 -3.07 15.94
CA TYR A 134 -2.04 -3.88 17.09
C TYR A 134 -1.30 -3.52 18.39
N ASN A 135 -0.02 -3.15 18.30
CA ASN A 135 0.77 -2.67 19.44
C ASN A 135 0.49 -1.21 19.81
N GLY A 136 -0.36 -0.51 19.07
CA GLY A 136 -0.63 0.92 19.28
C GLY A 136 0.47 1.84 18.71
N GLU A 137 1.32 1.33 17.83
CA GLU A 137 2.37 2.09 17.17
C GLU A 137 1.91 2.62 15.81
N SER A 138 2.13 3.91 15.56
CA SER A 138 1.94 4.49 14.24
C SER A 138 2.88 3.84 13.21
N TYR A 139 2.37 3.59 12.01
CA TYR A 139 3.17 3.06 10.91
C TYR A 139 2.97 3.87 9.65
N ARG A 140 4.09 4.21 9.00
CA ARG A 140 4.12 4.87 7.70
C ARG A 140 4.71 3.91 6.68
N TYR A 141 3.96 3.66 5.63
CA TYR A 141 4.38 2.72 4.61
C TYR A 141 5.46 3.34 3.71
N PRO A 142 6.55 2.63 3.40
CA PRO A 142 7.53 3.10 2.43
C PRO A 142 6.91 3.15 1.03
N LEU A 143 7.42 4.05 0.19
CA LEU A 143 6.95 4.22 -1.20
C LEU A 143 5.43 4.48 -1.30
N THR A 144 4.87 5.21 -0.33
CA THR A 144 3.46 5.60 -0.32
C THR A 144 3.26 7.02 -0.81
N ILE A 145 2.34 7.16 -1.76
CA ILE A 145 1.79 8.42 -2.24
C ILE A 145 0.54 8.75 -1.41
N ARG A 146 0.55 9.88 -0.70
CA ARG A 146 -0.54 10.29 0.21
C ARG A 146 -1.63 11.07 -0.54
N LEU A 147 -2.52 10.32 -1.19
CA LEU A 147 -3.62 10.86 -1.98
C LEU A 147 -4.79 11.30 -1.09
N LEU A 148 -5.14 10.48 -0.09
CA LEU A 148 -6.08 10.81 0.97
C LEU A 148 -5.35 11.50 2.12
N LYS A 149 -5.76 12.74 2.45
CA LYS A 149 -5.15 13.58 3.49
C LYS A 149 -5.84 13.47 4.84
#